data_AF-A0A429MTW6-F1
#
_entry.id   AF-A0A429MTW6-F1
#
_cell.length_a   1.000
_cell.length_b   1.000
_cell.length_c   1.000
_cell.angle_alpha   90.00
_cell.angle_beta   90.00
_cell.angle_gamma   90.00
#
_symmetry.space_group_name_H-M   'P 1'
#
loop_
_entity.id
_entity.type
_entity.pdbx_description
1 polymer ?
#
loop_
_entity_poly.entity_id
_entity_poly.type
_entity_poly.pdbx_seq_one_letter_code
_entity_poly.pdbx_strand_id
1 'polypeptide(L)'
;MLDETAFKNFKLPRYEKVRWELQKLLIQSKWTVEEPIPSEQELAQMYSVSVGTVRKAVEGLVEDGLLVKQQGKGTFLKQPNFENSLIRFFRLRNKKGEFIQPQGQIKKVEVCDAIPEVNAELGLEHTEKLLYIERVRKHEDVVVLSERIWLPERLFKNLEEIPIAEFGNLLYPFYYQHCGQFISSARERLTFEKNIKDNYLNNHLEDPLVKVCRIAKN
;
A
#
# COMPACT_ATOMS: atom_id res chain seq x y z
N MET A 1 12.90 4.81 10.46
CA MET A 1 12.84 6.27 10.27
C MET A 1 14.10 6.69 9.54
N LEU A 2 13.98 7.26 8.33
CA LEU A 2 15.07 8.08 7.82
C LEU A 2 15.17 9.27 8.78
N ASP A 3 16.33 9.36 9.44
CA ASP A 3 16.66 10.42 10.38
C ASP A 3 16.40 11.79 9.73
N GLU A 4 15.65 12.65 10.40
CA GLU A 4 15.33 14.01 9.94
C GLU A 4 16.60 14.81 9.64
N THR A 5 17.68 14.43 10.32
CA THR A 5 19.05 14.91 10.14
C THR A 5 19.69 14.44 8.82
N ALA A 6 19.44 13.19 8.41
CA ALA A 6 19.94 12.64 7.15
C ALA A 6 19.24 13.29 5.93
N PHE A 7 17.92 13.52 6.00
CA PHE A 7 17.16 14.15 4.92
C PHE A 7 17.54 15.63 4.70
N LYS A 8 17.87 16.36 5.77
CA LYS A 8 18.39 17.74 5.69
C LYS A 8 19.76 17.84 5.02
N ASN A 9 20.59 16.80 5.14
CA ASN A 9 21.95 16.76 4.60
C ASN A 9 22.02 16.43 3.10
N PHE A 10 20.95 15.90 2.49
CA PHE A 10 20.92 15.72 1.04
C PHE A 10 20.63 17.05 0.33
N LYS A 11 21.42 17.37 -0.71
CA LYS A 11 21.13 18.44 -1.70
C LYS A 11 19.94 18.03 -2.59
N LEU A 12 18.77 17.88 -2.00
CA LEU A 12 17.56 17.59 -2.73
C LEU A 12 17.03 18.84 -3.45
N PRO A 13 16.50 18.69 -4.66
CA PRO A 13 15.70 19.73 -5.31
C PRO A 13 14.60 20.24 -4.37
N ARG A 14 14.30 21.55 -4.43
CA ARG A 14 13.32 22.17 -3.51
C ARG A 14 11.95 21.49 -3.54
N TYR A 15 11.52 20.99 -4.70
CA TYR A 15 10.22 20.31 -4.84
C TYR A 15 10.17 18.97 -4.08
N GLU A 16 11.27 18.23 -3.99
CA GLU A 16 11.34 16.98 -3.21
C GLU A 16 11.22 17.26 -1.70
N LYS A 17 11.79 18.37 -1.24
CA LYS A 17 11.64 18.81 0.16
C LYS A 17 10.19 19.16 0.47
N VAL A 18 9.54 19.92 -0.40
CA VAL A 18 8.11 20.25 -0.27
C VAL A 18 7.25 18.98 -0.33
N ARG A 19 7.56 18.04 -1.24
CA ARG A 19 6.87 16.75 -1.36
C ARG A 19 6.94 15.95 -0.05
N TRP A 20 8.13 15.85 0.54
CA TRP A 20 8.34 15.18 1.82
C TRP A 20 7.58 15.83 2.97
N GLU A 21 7.59 17.16 3.08
CA GLU A 21 6.82 17.88 4.11
C GLU A 21 5.31 17.68 3.94
N LEU A 22 4.81 17.73 2.70
CA LEU A 22 3.41 17.45 2.39
C LEU A 22 3.04 16.00 2.75
N GLN A 23 3.90 15.03 2.44
CA GLN A 23 3.73 13.64 2.88
C GLN A 23 3.61 13.57 4.40
N LYS A 24 4.53 14.17 5.16
CA LYS A 24 4.46 14.18 6.63
C LYS A 24 3.13 14.72 7.16
N LEU A 25 2.58 15.76 6.54
CA LEU A 25 1.28 16.33 6.93
C LEU A 25 0.10 15.41 6.57
N LEU A 26 0.15 14.75 5.40
CA LEU A 26 -0.81 13.72 4.99
C LEU A 26 -0.84 12.56 6.00
N ILE A 27 0.35 12.17 6.47
CA ILE A 27 0.59 11.09 7.43
C ILE A 27 0.06 11.43 8.82
N GLN A 28 0.17 12.68 9.24
CA GLN A 28 -0.34 13.16 10.53
C GLN A 28 -1.87 13.34 10.53
N SER A 29 -2.58 12.93 9.46
CA SER A 29 -4.03 13.05 9.29
C SER A 29 -4.54 14.49 9.50
N LYS A 30 -3.71 15.49 9.19
CA LYS A 30 -4.13 16.91 9.30
C LYS A 30 -5.20 17.31 8.29
N TRP A 31 -5.37 16.53 7.24
CA TRP A 31 -6.36 16.76 6.19
C TRP A 31 -7.23 15.53 6.02
N THR A 32 -8.53 15.74 5.87
CA THR A 32 -9.50 14.67 5.66
C THR A 32 -9.63 14.39 4.16
N VAL A 33 -10.27 13.27 3.81
CA VAL A 33 -10.59 12.93 2.41
C VAL A 33 -11.73 13.78 1.83
N GLU A 34 -12.43 14.53 2.69
CA GLU A 34 -13.59 15.35 2.33
C GLU A 34 -13.20 16.81 2.07
N GLU A 35 -12.07 17.24 2.61
CA GLU A 35 -11.55 18.60 2.48
C GLU A 35 -10.40 18.68 1.48
N PRO A 36 -10.34 19.73 0.65
CA PRO A 36 -9.19 19.95 -0.21
C PRO A 36 -7.97 20.32 0.64
N ILE A 37 -6.79 19.89 0.21
CA ILE A 37 -5.53 20.44 0.73
C ILE A 37 -5.45 21.93 0.33
N PRO A 38 -4.61 22.74 1.02
CA PRO A 38 -4.40 24.13 0.63
C PRO A 38 -3.96 24.25 -0.84
N SER A 39 -4.35 25.35 -1.48
CA SER A 39 -4.03 25.64 -2.88
C SER A 39 -2.52 25.72 -3.13
N GLU A 40 -2.12 25.54 -4.39
CA GLU A 40 -0.70 25.65 -4.78
C GLU A 40 -0.09 27.01 -4.38
N GLN A 41 -0.89 28.08 -4.33
CA GLN A 41 -0.46 29.41 -3.90
C GLN A 41 -0.25 29.49 -2.37
N GLU A 42 -1.19 28.96 -1.59
CA GLU A 42 -1.09 28.94 -0.12
C GLU A 42 0.09 28.09 0.35
N LEU A 43 0.27 26.92 -0.27
CA LEU A 43 1.42 26.06 -0.01
C LEU A 43 2.74 26.74 -0.41
N ALA A 44 2.76 27.50 -1.51
CA ALA A 44 3.95 28.22 -1.95
C ALA A 44 4.36 29.30 -0.93
N GLN A 45 3.38 29.98 -0.34
CA GLN A 45 3.60 30.93 0.74
C GLN A 45 4.06 30.23 2.02
N MET A 46 3.39 29.14 2.41
CA MET A 46 3.71 28.36 3.62
C MET A 46 5.15 27.83 3.61
N TYR A 47 5.60 27.30 2.46
CA TYR A 47 6.94 26.75 2.31
C TYR A 47 7.96 27.75 1.76
N SER A 48 7.57 29.00 1.49
CA SER A 48 8.43 30.04 0.91
C SER A 48 9.17 29.59 -0.36
N VAL A 49 8.43 29.01 -1.30
CA VAL A 49 8.93 28.51 -2.59
C VAL A 49 8.10 29.07 -3.75
N SER A 50 8.56 28.87 -5.00
CA SER A 50 7.74 29.24 -6.16
C SER A 50 6.53 28.31 -6.31
N VAL A 51 5.43 28.83 -6.87
CA VAL A 51 4.23 28.02 -7.20
C VAL A 51 4.59 26.84 -8.10
N GLY A 52 5.51 27.01 -9.05
CA GLY A 52 6.00 25.91 -9.89
C GLY A 52 6.69 24.79 -9.12
N THR A 53 7.36 25.11 -8.00
CA THR A 53 7.98 24.12 -7.11
C THR A 53 6.92 23.30 -6.38
N VAL A 54 5.88 23.97 -5.86
CA VAL A 54 4.75 23.30 -5.21
C VAL A 54 3.97 22.45 -6.19
N ARG A 55 3.65 23.00 -7.37
CA ARG A 55 2.95 22.27 -8.43
C ARG A 55 3.65 20.97 -8.76
N LYS A 56 4.97 21.02 -8.95
CA LYS A 56 5.79 19.82 -9.20
C LYS A 56 5.74 18.82 -8.03
N ALA A 57 5.74 19.29 -6.79
CA ALA A 57 5.61 18.44 -5.61
C ALA A 57 4.21 17.78 -5.52
N VAL A 58 3.15 18.55 -5.74
CA VAL A 58 1.76 18.07 -5.75
C VAL A 58 1.51 17.10 -6.91
N GLU A 59 2.04 17.38 -8.10
CA GLU A 59 2.01 16.47 -9.25
C GLU A 59 2.67 15.13 -8.92
N GLY A 60 3.85 15.15 -8.28
CA GLY A 60 4.49 13.94 -7.77
C GLY A 60 3.60 13.15 -6.82
N LEU A 61 2.90 13.81 -5.88
CA LEU A 61 1.96 13.12 -4.98
C LEU A 61 0.68 12.63 -5.66
N VAL A 62 0.27 13.24 -6.76
CA VAL A 62 -0.84 12.75 -7.60
C VAL A 62 -0.38 11.52 -8.39
N GLU A 63 0.84 11.54 -8.94
CA GLU A 63 1.49 10.41 -9.61
C GLU A 63 1.68 9.22 -8.65
N ASP A 64 2.16 9.49 -7.43
CA ASP A 64 2.31 8.52 -6.33
C ASP A 64 0.95 8.01 -5.80
N GLY A 65 -0.15 8.60 -6.27
CA GLY A 65 -1.50 8.17 -5.93
C GLY A 65 -1.94 8.52 -4.51
N LEU A 66 -1.30 9.51 -3.88
CA LEU A 66 -1.65 10.03 -2.56
C LEU A 66 -2.63 11.20 -2.63
N LEU A 67 -2.63 11.93 -3.73
CA LEU A 67 -3.53 13.05 -3.99
C LEU A 67 -4.35 12.81 -5.27
N VAL A 68 -5.50 13.48 -5.36
CA VAL A 68 -6.33 13.50 -6.57
C VAL A 68 -6.75 14.94 -6.86
N LYS A 69 -6.52 15.39 -8.10
CA LYS A 69 -7.02 16.69 -8.57
C LYS A 69 -8.47 16.52 -9.05
N GLN A 70 -9.37 17.31 -8.50
CA GLN A 70 -10.74 17.44 -8.96
C GLN A 70 -10.93 18.81 -9.61
N GLN A 71 -11.22 18.82 -10.92
CA GLN A 71 -11.33 20.05 -11.69
C GLN A 71 -12.39 21.00 -11.07
N GLY A 72 -11.98 22.23 -10.79
CA GLY A 72 -12.84 23.26 -10.19
C GLY A 72 -13.14 23.08 -8.70
N LYS A 73 -12.71 21.98 -8.07
CA LYS A 73 -12.96 21.68 -6.65
C LYS A 73 -11.71 21.70 -5.78
N GLY A 74 -10.54 21.46 -6.38
CA GLY A 74 -9.25 21.50 -5.67
C GLY A 74 -8.48 20.19 -5.74
N THR A 75 -7.45 20.07 -4.92
CA THR A 75 -6.67 18.83 -4.74
C THR A 75 -7.06 18.21 -3.43
N PHE A 76 -7.38 16.93 -3.43
CA PHE A 76 -7.85 16.20 -2.24
C PHE A 76 -6.88 15.09 -1.91
N LEU A 77 -6.91 14.64 -0.66
CA LEU A 77 -6.36 13.33 -0.35
C LEU A 77 -7.04 12.33 -1.26
N LYS A 78 -6.23 11.58 -2.00
CA LYS A 78 -6.75 10.43 -2.69
C LYS A 78 -7.19 9.49 -1.59
N GLN A 79 -8.51 9.36 -1.42
CA GLN A 79 -9.06 8.19 -0.77
C GLN A 79 -8.29 7.01 -1.35
N PRO A 80 -7.69 6.12 -0.53
CA PRO A 80 -6.92 5.01 -1.03
C PRO A 80 -7.78 4.33 -2.09
N ASN A 81 -7.45 4.60 -3.36
CA ASN A 81 -8.36 4.22 -4.42
C ASN A 81 -8.03 2.78 -4.71
N PHE A 82 -8.80 1.90 -4.09
CA PHE A 82 -8.74 0.47 -4.33
C PHE A 82 -9.07 0.12 -5.79
N GLU A 83 -9.47 1.08 -6.63
CA GLU A 83 -9.69 0.84 -8.05
C GLU A 83 -8.41 0.60 -8.87
N ASN A 84 -7.19 0.88 -8.40
CA ASN A 84 -5.97 0.64 -9.19
C ASN A 84 -4.92 -0.26 -8.50
N SER A 85 -5.18 -0.71 -7.28
CA SER A 85 -4.58 -1.93 -6.73
C SER A 85 -5.36 -3.12 -7.30
N LEU A 86 -4.81 -4.33 -7.44
CA LEU A 86 -5.50 -5.56 -7.94
C LEU A 86 -6.95 -5.83 -7.50
N ILE A 87 -7.48 -5.13 -6.50
CA ILE A 87 -8.92 -5.02 -6.25
C ILE A 87 -9.71 -4.65 -7.54
N ARG A 88 -9.12 -3.97 -8.53
CA ARG A 88 -9.75 -3.77 -9.85
C ARG A 88 -10.00 -5.06 -10.64
N PHE A 89 -9.21 -6.10 -10.45
CA PHE A 89 -9.42 -7.39 -11.12
C PHE A 89 -10.35 -8.31 -10.34
N PHE A 90 -10.44 -8.11 -9.03
CA PHE A 90 -11.50 -8.67 -8.21
C PHE A 90 -12.69 -7.71 -8.17
N ARG A 91 -13.24 -7.38 -9.35
CA ARG A 91 -14.62 -6.88 -9.46
C ARG A 91 -15.57 -8.01 -9.10
N LEU A 92 -15.49 -8.50 -7.86
CA LEU A 92 -16.49 -9.40 -7.32
C LEU A 92 -17.80 -8.64 -7.42
N ARG A 93 -18.62 -9.10 -8.35
CA ARG A 93 -19.94 -8.57 -8.54
C ARG A 93 -20.88 -9.55 -7.89
N ASN A 94 -21.80 -9.02 -7.08
CA ASN A 94 -22.90 -9.86 -6.62
C ASN A 94 -23.75 -10.28 -7.83
N LYS A 95 -24.75 -11.15 -7.60
CA LYS A 95 -25.68 -11.58 -8.67
C LYS A 95 -26.42 -10.43 -9.37
N LYS A 96 -26.40 -9.21 -8.80
CA LYS A 96 -27.01 -7.99 -9.34
C LYS A 96 -26.01 -7.10 -10.10
N GLY A 97 -24.74 -7.50 -10.21
CA GLY A 97 -23.72 -6.75 -10.94
C GLY A 97 -23.04 -5.63 -10.14
N GLU A 98 -23.33 -5.50 -8.84
CA GLU A 98 -22.78 -4.45 -7.96
C GLU A 98 -21.41 -4.85 -7.41
N PHE A 99 -20.52 -3.87 -7.25
CA PHE A 99 -19.19 -4.11 -6.69
C PHE A 99 -19.25 -4.50 -5.21
N ILE A 100 -18.54 -5.57 -4.88
CA ILE A 100 -18.37 -6.05 -3.51
C ILE A 100 -16.98 -5.64 -3.01
N GLN A 101 -16.93 -5.08 -1.80
CA GLN A 101 -15.68 -4.88 -1.05
C GLN A 101 -15.52 -6.05 -0.05
N PRO A 102 -14.63 -7.02 -0.32
CA PRO A 102 -14.43 -8.12 0.59
C PRO A 102 -13.63 -7.69 1.83
N GLN A 103 -13.99 -8.21 2.99
CA GLN A 103 -13.36 -7.91 4.26
C GLN A 103 -12.09 -8.76 4.44
N GLY A 104 -10.97 -8.09 4.68
CA GLY A 104 -9.69 -8.72 5.00
C GLY A 104 -9.65 -9.19 6.44
N GLN A 105 -9.20 -10.42 6.66
CA GLN A 105 -8.97 -11.01 7.97
C GLN A 105 -7.57 -11.62 7.99
N ILE A 106 -6.71 -11.14 8.89
CA ILE A 106 -5.41 -11.75 9.13
C ILE A 106 -5.60 -13.09 9.82
N LYS A 107 -4.86 -14.10 9.36
CA LYS A 107 -4.90 -15.47 9.87
C LYS A 107 -3.63 -15.81 10.62
N LYS A 108 -2.49 -15.30 10.17
CA LYS A 108 -1.17 -15.59 10.73
C LYS A 108 -0.22 -14.43 10.48
N VAL A 109 0.63 -14.15 11.46
CA VAL A 109 1.81 -13.27 11.35
C VAL A 109 2.93 -13.98 12.08
N GLU A 110 4.07 -14.19 11.43
CA GLU A 110 5.25 -14.80 12.06
C GLU A 110 6.53 -14.37 11.34
N VAL A 111 7.66 -14.45 12.05
CA VAL A 111 8.98 -14.35 11.43
C VAL A 111 9.38 -15.72 10.89
N CYS A 112 9.85 -15.76 9.65
CA CYS A 112 10.42 -16.95 9.04
C CYS A 112 11.85 -16.68 8.53
N ASP A 113 12.59 -17.76 8.31
CA ASP A 113 13.91 -17.68 7.70
C ASP A 113 13.84 -17.19 6.25
N ALA A 114 14.99 -16.81 5.73
CA ALA A 114 15.13 -16.33 4.36
C ALA A 114 14.65 -17.36 3.34
N ILE A 115 13.89 -16.91 2.35
CA ILE A 115 13.48 -17.72 1.21
C ILE A 115 14.21 -17.17 -0.01
N PRO A 116 15.20 -17.88 -0.57
CA PRO A 116 16.09 -17.34 -1.61
C PRO A 116 15.36 -16.68 -2.78
N GLU A 117 14.27 -17.29 -3.27
CA GLU A 117 13.49 -16.78 -4.40
C GLU A 117 12.75 -15.49 -4.04
N VAL A 118 12.22 -15.39 -2.82
CA VAL A 118 11.52 -14.19 -2.33
C VAL A 118 12.52 -13.08 -2.07
N ASN A 119 13.64 -13.38 -1.43
CA ASN A 119 14.69 -12.40 -1.16
C ASN A 119 15.27 -11.83 -2.45
N ALA A 120 15.47 -12.66 -3.48
CA ALA A 120 15.92 -12.20 -4.79
C ALA A 120 14.93 -11.21 -5.44
N GLU A 121 13.62 -11.49 -5.40
CA GLU A 121 12.58 -10.59 -5.95
C GLU A 121 12.45 -9.29 -5.15
N LEU A 122 12.67 -9.35 -3.84
CA LEU A 122 12.66 -8.19 -2.95
C LEU A 122 13.99 -7.39 -2.97
N GLY A 123 15.05 -7.93 -3.58
CA GLY A 123 16.38 -7.33 -3.59
C GLY A 123 17.09 -7.36 -2.23
N LEU A 124 16.82 -8.39 -1.43
CA LEU A 124 17.42 -8.62 -0.11
C LEU A 124 18.57 -9.62 -0.18
N GLU A 125 19.44 -9.58 0.83
CA GLU A 125 20.48 -10.60 1.04
C GLU A 125 19.86 -11.99 1.26
N HIS A 126 20.53 -13.06 0.82
CA HIS A 126 19.97 -14.43 0.89
C HIS A 126 19.75 -14.97 2.31
N THR A 127 20.24 -14.28 3.34
CA THR A 127 20.11 -14.65 4.75
C THR A 127 19.15 -13.74 5.52
N GLU A 128 18.63 -12.70 4.89
CA GLU A 128 17.70 -11.77 5.55
C GLU A 128 16.37 -12.45 5.87
N LYS A 129 15.98 -12.38 7.15
CA LYS A 129 14.71 -12.91 7.63
C LYS A 129 13.53 -12.15 7.05
N LEU A 130 12.41 -12.86 6.94
CA LEU A 130 11.17 -12.33 6.41
C LEU A 130 10.09 -12.34 7.50
N LEU A 131 9.22 -11.36 7.46
CA LEU A 131 7.93 -11.42 8.13
C LEU A 131 6.91 -12.00 7.16
N TYR A 132 6.29 -13.11 7.56
CA TYR A 132 5.27 -13.82 6.82
C TYR A 132 3.88 -13.48 7.37
N ILE A 133 2.97 -13.08 6.49
CA ILE A 133 1.57 -12.78 6.82
C ILE A 133 0.66 -13.62 5.93
N GLU A 134 -0.25 -14.37 6.56
CA GLU A 134 -1.40 -14.99 5.90
C GLU A 134 -2.64 -14.15 6.12
N ARG A 135 -3.32 -13.80 5.03
CA ARG A 135 -4.57 -13.05 5.06
C ARG A 135 -5.59 -13.69 4.14
N VAL A 136 -6.84 -13.65 4.54
CA VAL A 136 -7.96 -14.02 3.68
C VAL A 136 -8.84 -12.80 3.44
N ARG A 137 -9.46 -12.72 2.26
CA ARG A 137 -10.56 -11.79 2.02
C ARG A 137 -11.86 -12.56 1.89
N LYS A 138 -12.88 -12.10 2.60
CA LYS A 138 -14.19 -12.73 2.65
C LYS A 138 -15.27 -11.83 2.07
N HIS A 139 -16.24 -12.42 1.42
CA HIS A 139 -17.53 -11.80 1.18
C HIS A 139 -18.59 -12.67 1.84
N GLU A 140 -19.38 -12.06 2.74
CA GLU A 140 -20.23 -12.81 3.67
C GLU A 140 -19.35 -13.84 4.41
N ASP A 141 -19.69 -15.13 4.35
CA ASP A 141 -18.92 -16.20 4.98
C ASP A 141 -17.98 -16.95 4.01
N VAL A 142 -17.89 -16.51 2.76
CA VAL A 142 -17.09 -17.18 1.73
C VAL A 142 -15.75 -16.50 1.55
N VAL A 143 -14.66 -17.27 1.64
CA VAL A 143 -13.31 -16.80 1.30
C VAL A 143 -13.18 -16.71 -0.22
N VAL A 144 -12.92 -15.50 -0.70
CA VAL A 144 -12.77 -15.19 -2.14
C VAL A 144 -11.32 -14.98 -2.53
N LEU A 145 -10.44 -14.71 -1.57
CA LEU A 145 -9.01 -14.53 -1.79
C LEU A 145 -8.21 -15.06 -0.60
N SER A 146 -7.13 -15.76 -0.91
CA SER A 146 -6.13 -16.23 0.04
C SER A 146 -4.79 -15.58 -0.33
N GLU A 147 -4.20 -14.84 0.59
CA GLU A 147 -3.01 -14.03 0.40
C GLU A 147 -1.88 -14.53 1.30
N ARG A 148 -0.71 -14.72 0.70
CA ARG A 148 0.56 -14.98 1.38
C ARG A 148 1.49 -13.82 1.09
N ILE A 149 1.93 -13.13 2.13
CA ILE A 149 2.68 -11.88 2.02
C ILE A 149 4.01 -12.06 2.75
N TRP A 150 5.10 -11.71 2.07
CA TRP A 150 6.44 -11.69 2.65
C TRP A 150 6.97 -10.27 2.65
N LEU A 151 7.50 -9.85 3.79
CA LEU A 151 8.04 -8.52 4.02
C LEU A 151 9.45 -8.64 4.62
N PRO A 152 10.39 -7.73 4.35
CA PRO A 152 11.68 -7.72 5.04
C PRO A 152 11.47 -7.52 6.55
N GLU A 153 11.85 -8.50 7.38
CA GLU A 153 11.57 -8.46 8.84
C GLU A 153 12.13 -7.18 9.46
N ARG A 154 13.36 -6.81 9.12
CA ARG A 154 14.05 -5.61 9.63
C ARG A 154 13.23 -4.32 9.49
N LEU A 155 12.43 -4.21 8.42
CA LEU A 155 11.63 -3.02 8.12
C LEU A 155 10.22 -3.09 8.70
N PHE A 156 9.69 -4.30 8.93
CA PHE A 156 8.29 -4.54 9.28
C PHE A 156 8.11 -5.24 10.64
N LYS A 157 9.17 -5.43 11.43
CA LYS A 157 9.14 -6.10 12.74
C LYS A 157 8.04 -5.64 13.68
N ASN A 158 7.68 -4.36 13.64
CA ASN A 158 6.63 -3.80 14.50
C ASN A 158 5.26 -4.47 14.26
N LEU A 159 5.03 -5.09 13.10
CA LEU A 159 3.78 -5.80 12.82
C LEU A 159 3.65 -7.12 13.58
N GLU A 160 4.76 -7.72 14.00
CA GLU A 160 4.77 -8.97 14.76
C GLU A 160 4.12 -8.82 16.14
N GLU A 161 4.34 -7.66 16.77
CA GLU A 161 3.83 -7.36 18.11
C GLU A 161 2.35 -6.95 18.13
N ILE A 162 1.76 -6.66 16.96
CA ILE A 162 0.39 -6.15 16.88
C ILE A 162 -0.59 -7.32 16.89
N PRO A 163 -1.63 -7.28 17.75
CA PRO A 163 -2.68 -8.28 17.73
C PRO A 163 -3.35 -8.36 16.35
N ILE A 164 -3.56 -9.59 15.87
CA ILE A 164 -4.18 -9.90 14.57
C ILE A 164 -5.51 -9.14 14.35
N ALA A 165 -6.28 -8.92 15.42
CA ALA A 165 -7.57 -8.23 15.39
C ALA A 165 -7.46 -6.71 15.10
N GLU A 166 -6.30 -6.10 15.33
CA GLU A 166 -6.07 -4.67 15.10
C GLU A 166 -5.66 -4.34 13.67
N PHE A 167 -5.35 -5.36 12.86
CA PHE A 167 -5.01 -5.16 11.46
C PHE A 167 -6.21 -4.62 10.68
N GLY A 168 -6.00 -3.46 10.05
CA GLY A 168 -6.99 -2.88 9.17
C GLY A 168 -7.22 -3.71 7.90
N ASN A 169 -8.33 -3.44 7.22
CA ASN A 169 -8.66 -4.05 5.92
C ASN A 169 -7.57 -3.74 4.84
N LEU A 170 -6.80 -2.67 5.05
CA LEU A 170 -5.89 -2.07 4.09
C LEU A 170 -4.48 -2.10 4.65
N LEU A 171 -3.60 -2.89 4.05
CA LEU A 171 -2.27 -3.11 4.63
C LEU A 171 -1.27 -1.99 4.33
N TYR A 172 -1.37 -1.25 3.23
CA TYR A 172 -0.37 -0.20 2.94
C TYR A 172 -0.45 1.00 3.89
N PRO A 173 -1.65 1.56 4.20
CA PRO A 173 -1.76 2.56 5.26
C PRO A 173 -1.27 2.01 6.60
N PHE A 174 -1.54 0.74 6.87
CA PHE A 174 -1.13 0.06 8.10
C PHE A 174 0.40 -0.07 8.22
N TYR A 175 1.07 -0.52 7.16
CA TYR A 175 2.53 -0.56 7.05
C TYR A 175 3.16 0.80 7.27
N TYR A 176 2.54 1.82 6.70
CA TYR A 176 3.00 3.18 6.87
C TYR A 176 2.86 3.62 8.33
N GLN A 177 1.68 3.46 8.92
CA GLN A 177 1.36 3.88 10.28
C GLN A 177 2.25 3.20 11.33
N HIS A 178 2.46 1.88 11.21
CA HIS A 178 3.13 1.08 12.24
C HIS A 178 4.62 0.87 11.98
N CYS A 179 5.08 0.95 10.72
CA CYS A 179 6.46 0.68 10.34
C CYS A 179 7.16 1.85 9.63
N GLY A 180 6.44 2.92 9.31
CA GLY A 180 6.95 4.03 8.52
C GLY A 180 7.32 3.62 7.09
N GLN A 181 6.79 2.49 6.61
CA GLN A 181 7.09 1.96 5.27
C GLN A 181 6.05 2.45 4.28
N PHE A 182 6.50 3.28 3.34
CA PHE A 182 5.66 3.83 2.29
C PHE A 182 5.86 3.02 1.00
N ILE A 183 4.78 2.45 0.47
CA ILE A 183 4.82 1.70 -0.79
C ILE A 183 4.48 2.66 -1.93
N SER A 184 5.47 2.97 -2.78
CA SER A 184 5.33 3.91 -3.91
C SER A 184 4.82 3.24 -5.18
N SER A 185 5.11 1.95 -5.37
CA SER A 185 4.69 1.22 -6.57
C SER A 185 4.51 -0.26 -6.32
N ALA A 186 3.76 -0.91 -7.21
CA ALA A 186 3.67 -2.36 -7.26
C ALA A 186 3.59 -2.83 -8.71
N ARG A 187 4.19 -4.00 -8.99
CA ARG A 187 4.01 -4.73 -10.24
C ARG A 187 3.37 -6.07 -9.97
N GLU A 188 2.56 -6.51 -10.90
CA GLU A 188 1.69 -7.67 -10.70
C GLU A 188 1.78 -8.58 -11.93
N ARG A 189 1.75 -9.89 -11.68
CA ARG A 189 1.67 -10.93 -12.70
C ARG A 189 0.52 -11.85 -12.36
N LEU A 190 -0.37 -12.07 -13.33
CA LEU A 190 -1.52 -12.95 -13.22
C LEU A 190 -1.25 -14.23 -14.01
N THR A 191 -1.49 -15.38 -13.38
CA THR A 191 -1.46 -16.71 -14.01
C THR A 191 -2.71 -17.50 -13.66
N PHE A 192 -3.07 -18.46 -14.50
CA PHE A 192 -4.13 -19.42 -14.23
C PHE A 192 -3.49 -20.76 -13.92
N GLU A 193 -3.80 -21.34 -12.78
CA GLU A 193 -3.24 -22.61 -12.31
C GLU A 193 -4.37 -23.60 -11.98
N LYS A 194 -4.12 -24.89 -12.22
CA LYS A 194 -5.00 -26.01 -11.84
C LYS A 194 -4.22 -26.94 -10.91
N ASN A 195 -4.90 -27.90 -10.28
CA ASN A 195 -4.32 -28.88 -9.37
C ASN A 195 -3.71 -28.27 -8.10
N ILE A 196 -4.31 -27.17 -7.63
CA ILE A 196 -3.91 -26.50 -6.38
C ILE A 196 -5.06 -26.62 -5.41
N LYS A 197 -4.78 -27.04 -4.19
CA LYS A 197 -5.71 -26.95 -3.06
C LYS A 197 -5.20 -25.87 -2.12
N ASP A 198 -5.93 -24.77 -1.99
CA ASP A 198 -5.57 -23.76 -1.00
C ASP A 198 -6.18 -24.10 0.36
N ASN A 199 -5.51 -23.69 1.44
CA ASN A 199 -5.93 -23.97 2.81
C ASN A 199 -7.20 -23.21 3.21
N TYR A 200 -7.48 -22.07 2.56
CA TYR A 200 -8.58 -21.19 2.92
C TYR A 200 -9.66 -21.09 1.83
N LEU A 201 -9.30 -21.30 0.57
CA LEU A 201 -10.29 -21.33 -0.50
C LEU A 201 -11.07 -22.65 -0.48
N ASN A 202 -12.39 -22.56 -0.66
CA ASN A 202 -13.23 -23.74 -0.81
C ASN A 202 -13.19 -24.28 -2.25
N ASN A 203 -12.00 -24.55 -2.77
CA ASN A 203 -11.79 -25.02 -4.15
C ASN A 203 -11.45 -26.51 -4.19
N HIS A 204 -11.81 -27.19 -5.27
CA HIS A 204 -11.36 -28.54 -5.60
C HIS A 204 -10.08 -28.48 -6.43
N LEU A 205 -9.33 -29.60 -6.50
CA LEU A 205 -8.07 -29.65 -7.26
C LEU A 205 -8.27 -29.34 -8.75
N GLU A 206 -9.41 -29.71 -9.32
CA GLU A 206 -9.71 -29.49 -10.74
C GLU A 206 -10.17 -28.05 -11.03
N ASP A 207 -10.53 -27.28 -10.01
CA ASP A 207 -11.02 -25.91 -10.18
C ASP A 207 -9.88 -25.01 -10.66
N PRO A 208 -10.08 -24.22 -11.73
CA PRO A 208 -9.10 -23.26 -12.18
C PRO A 208 -9.00 -22.11 -11.16
N LEU A 209 -7.79 -21.88 -10.64
CA LEU A 209 -7.49 -20.76 -9.77
C LEU A 209 -6.74 -19.67 -10.53
N VAL A 210 -7.05 -18.42 -10.19
CA VAL A 210 -6.25 -17.26 -10.59
C VAL A 210 -5.21 -17.02 -9.52
N LYS A 211 -3.94 -17.17 -9.87
CA LYS A 211 -2.84 -16.80 -9.00
C LYS A 211 -2.33 -15.43 -9.39
N VAL A 212 -2.11 -14.61 -8.39
CA VAL A 212 -1.55 -13.28 -8.59
C VAL A 212 -0.30 -13.11 -7.75
N CYS A 213 0.81 -12.84 -8.42
CA CYS A 213 2.07 -12.48 -7.78
C CYS A 213 2.23 -10.96 -7.84
N ARG A 214 2.41 -10.33 -6.68
CA ARG A 214 2.56 -8.88 -6.56
C ARG A 214 3.87 -8.56 -5.86
N ILE A 215 4.67 -7.71 -6.48
CA ILE A 215 5.94 -7.20 -5.93
C ILE A 215 5.78 -5.70 -5.72
N ALA A 216 5.85 -5.28 -4.46
CA ALA A 216 5.72 -3.89 -4.02
C ALA A 216 7.10 -3.29 -3.75
N LYS A 217 7.26 -1.99 -4.03
CA LYS A 217 8.48 -1.24 -3.77
C LYS A 217 8.18 0.05 -3.02
N ASN A 218 9.09 0.39 -2.12
CA ASN A 218 9.13 1.69 -1.44
C ASN A 218 9.84 2.71 -2.32
#